data_AF-A0A9D3ZMN8-F1
#
_entry.id   AF-A0A9D3ZMN8-F1
#
_cell.length_a   1.000
_cell.length_b   1.000
_cell.length_c   1.000
_cell.angle_alpha   90.00
_cell.angle_beta   90.00
_cell.angle_gamma   90.00
#
_symmetry.space_group_name_H-M   'P 1'
#
loop_
_entity.id
_entity.type
_entity.pdbx_description
1 polymer ?
#
loop_
_entity_poly.entity_id
_entity_poly.type
_entity_poly.pdbx_seq_one_letter_code
_entity_poly.pdbx_strand_id
1 'polypeptide(L)'
;MLEIQDRVLTTKEKLKRDKGIRKLKGKGDSRNDESIANLSLSDSNISNIRKVILKETKKTWKVGKKLGFSVQGDKEIVIEEIMRIEGQQ
;
A
#
# COMPACT_ATOMS: atom_id res chain seq x y z
N MET A 1 -31.50 16.39 13.97
CA MET A 1 -31.97 15.06 13.50
C MET A 1 -31.99 14.02 14.63
N LEU A 2 -30.92 13.89 15.43
CA LEU A 2 -30.88 12.97 16.60
C LEU A 2 -31.94 13.29 17.67
N GLU A 3 -32.16 14.57 17.98
CA GLU A 3 -33.14 15.00 19.00
C GLU A 3 -34.59 14.62 18.67
N ILE A 4 -34.98 14.67 17.39
CA ILE A 4 -36.33 14.26 16.95
C ILE A 4 -36.50 12.75 17.10
N GLN A 5 -35.46 11.97 16.74
CA GLN A 5 -35.47 10.52 16.85
C GLN A 5 -35.49 10.05 18.30
N ASP A 6 -34.85 10.78 19.21
CA ASP A 6 -34.81 10.43 20.63
C ASP A 6 -36.13 10.67 21.37
N ARG A 7 -37.02 11.48 20.79
CA ARG A 7 -38.37 11.68 21.31
C ARG A 7 -39.32 10.52 20.95
N VAL A 8 -39.01 9.78 19.88
CA VAL A 8 -39.83 8.70 19.34
C VAL A 8 -39.33 7.31 19.75
N LEU A 9 -38.01 7.14 19.86
CA LEU A 9 -37.40 5.84 20.11
C LEU A 9 -37.33 5.49 21.59
N THR A 10 -37.62 4.23 21.90
CA THR A 10 -37.47 3.68 23.25
C THR A 10 -36.00 3.51 23.62
N THR A 11 -35.70 3.43 24.93
CA THR A 11 -34.33 3.30 25.44
C THR A 11 -33.57 2.11 24.85
N LYS A 12 -34.26 1.00 24.57
CA LYS A 12 -33.67 -0.18 23.92
C LYS A 12 -33.29 0.07 22.45
N GLU A 13 -34.10 0.84 21.73
CA GLU A 13 -33.85 1.17 20.33
C GLU A 13 -32.72 2.19 20.18
N LYS A 14 -32.65 3.18 21.09
CA LYS A 14 -31.50 4.10 21.20
C LYS A 14 -30.19 3.32 21.40
N LEU A 15 -30.18 2.36 22.33
CA LEU A 15 -28.99 1.54 22.60
C LEU A 15 -28.56 0.73 21.37
N LYS A 16 -29.51 0.15 20.62
CA LYS A 16 -29.21 -0.57 19.37
C LYS A 16 -28.64 0.35 18.29
N ARG A 17 -29.21 1.55 18.12
CA ARG A 17 -28.71 2.58 17.20
C ARG A 17 -27.29 2.99 17.55
N ASP A 18 -27.06 3.33 18.81
CA ASP A 18 -25.76 3.80 19.30
C ASP A 18 -24.69 2.71 19.20
N LYS A 19 -25.07 1.44 19.38
CA LYS A 19 -24.19 0.29 19.13
C LYS A 19 -23.83 0.16 17.64
N GLY A 20 -24.78 0.41 16.74
CA GLY A 20 -24.54 0.48 15.30
C GLY A 20 -23.61 1.62 14.91
N ILE A 21 -23.84 2.82 15.47
CA ILE A 21 -22.97 4.00 15.27
C ILE A 21 -21.56 3.75 15.81
N ARG A 22 -21.42 3.16 17.00
CA ARG A 22 -20.11 2.76 17.56
C ARG A 22 -19.42 1.70 16.71
N LYS A 23 -20.16 0.73 16.15
CA LYS A 23 -19.61 -0.25 15.19
C LYS A 23 -19.15 0.42 13.90
N LEU A 24 -19.89 1.40 13.38
CA LEU A 24 -19.46 2.18 12.21
C LEU A 24 -18.24 3.04 12.51
N LYS A 25 -18.16 3.65 13.71
CA LYS A 25 -17.01 4.49 14.11
C LYS A 25 -15.75 3.68 14.47
N GLY A 26 -15.92 2.45 14.97
CA GLY A 26 -14.83 1.52 15.28
C GLY A 26 -14.41 0.64 14.10
N LYS A 27 -15.24 0.54 13.06
CA LYS A 27 -14.87 0.03 11.75
C LYS A 27 -14.22 1.20 11.03
N GLY A 28 -12.93 1.40 11.32
CA GLY A 28 -12.12 2.42 10.66
C GLY A 28 -12.49 2.42 9.18
N ASP A 29 -12.89 3.58 8.70
CA ASP A 29 -13.05 3.84 7.28
C ASP A 29 -11.71 3.46 6.64
N SER A 30 -11.58 2.21 6.18
CA SER A 30 -10.70 1.88 5.06
C SER A 30 -11.39 2.42 3.80
N ARG A 31 -11.74 3.71 3.84
CA ARG A 31 -11.91 4.49 2.64
C ARG A 31 -10.50 4.58 2.11
N ASN A 32 -10.25 3.74 1.12
CA ASN A 32 -9.34 4.07 0.05
C ASN A 32 -9.91 5.37 -0.56
N ASP A 33 -9.76 6.48 0.15
CA ASP A 33 -9.88 7.79 -0.46
C ASP A 33 -8.70 7.82 -1.42
N GLU A 34 -9.09 7.87 -2.68
CA GLU A 34 -8.31 8.00 -3.90
C GLU A 34 -7.61 9.38 -3.93
N SER A 35 -7.01 9.76 -2.80
CA SER A 35 -6.11 10.89 -2.66
C SER A 35 -4.74 10.42 -3.13
N ILE A 36 -4.60 10.34 -4.45
CA ILE A 36 -3.32 10.40 -5.16
C ILE A 36 -2.77 11.82 -4.99
N ALA A 37 -2.48 12.20 -3.76
CA ALA A 37 -1.86 13.48 -3.41
C ALA A 37 -0.80 13.18 -2.38
N ASN A 38 0.42 12.94 -2.88
CA ASN A 38 1.68 13.00 -2.14
C ASN A 38 1.69 12.20 -0.83
N LEU A 39 1.34 10.91 -0.89
CA LEU A 39 1.78 9.99 0.16
C LEU A 39 3.30 9.96 0.12
N SER A 40 3.96 10.66 1.05
CA SER A 40 5.37 10.44 1.34
C SER A 40 5.54 8.93 1.53
N LEU A 41 6.23 8.28 0.60
CA LEU A 41 6.52 6.85 0.71
C LEU A 41 7.23 6.67 2.06
N SER A 42 6.63 5.90 2.97
CA SER A 42 7.33 5.53 4.19
C SER A 42 8.58 4.75 3.83
N ASP A 43 9.63 4.84 4.65
CA ASP A 43 10.87 4.08 4.43
C ASP A 43 10.61 2.57 4.27
N SER A 44 9.57 2.05 4.93
CA SER A 44 9.10 0.68 4.75
C SER A 44 8.56 0.39 3.34
N ASN A 45 7.83 1.32 2.74
CA ASN A 45 7.32 1.20 1.38
C ASN A 45 8.48 1.29 0.37
N ILE A 46 9.43 2.21 0.58
CA ILE A 46 10.64 2.32 -0.25
C ILE A 46 11.48 1.04 -0.16
N SER A 47 11.68 0.50 1.04
CA SER A 47 12.39 -0.77 1.26
C SER A 47 11.69 -1.94 0.57
N ASN A 48 10.36 -2.00 0.64
CA ASN A 48 9.57 -3.03 -0.04
C ASN A 48 9.69 -2.92 -1.57
N ILE A 49 9.62 -1.72 -2.12
CA ILE A 49 9.82 -1.47 -3.57
C ILE A 49 11.21 -1.94 -4.00
N ARG A 50 12.27 -1.55 -3.26
CA ARG A 50 13.64 -2.00 -3.54
C ARG A 50 13.76 -3.53 -3.51
N LYS A 51 13.13 -4.21 -2.55
CA LYS A 51 13.14 -5.69 -2.49
C LYS A 51 12.46 -6.33 -3.70
N VAL A 52 11.34 -5.75 -4.16
CA VAL A 52 10.62 -6.24 -5.34
C VAL A 52 11.47 -6.05 -6.60
N ILE A 53 12.03 -4.87 -6.80
CA ILE A 53 12.93 -4.57 -7.94
C ILE A 53 14.09 -5.57 -7.96
N LEU A 54 14.80 -5.75 -6.84
CA LEU A 54 15.92 -6.70 -6.75
C LEU A 54 15.50 -8.12 -7.15
N LYS A 55 14.32 -8.57 -6.71
CA LYS A 55 13.80 -9.90 -7.01
C LYS A 55 13.51 -10.05 -8.50
N GLU A 56 12.84 -9.08 -9.11
CA GLU A 56 12.52 -9.10 -10.53
C GLU A 56 13.78 -8.97 -11.40
N THR A 57 14.70 -8.05 -11.09
CA THR A 57 15.97 -7.92 -11.82
C THR A 57 16.78 -9.22 -11.80
N LYS A 58 16.83 -9.93 -10.65
CA LYS A 58 17.50 -11.25 -10.56
C LYS A 58 16.82 -12.31 -11.42
N LYS A 59 15.49 -12.29 -11.55
CA LYS A 59 14.76 -13.21 -12.45
C LYS A 59 15.03 -12.88 -13.90
N THR A 60 14.91 -11.61 -14.29
CA THR A 60 15.16 -11.11 -15.64
C THR A 60 16.58 -11.44 -16.08
N TRP A 61 17.57 -11.27 -15.20
CA TRP A 61 18.95 -11.66 -15.47
C TRP A 61 19.10 -13.16 -15.81
N LYS A 62 18.44 -14.04 -15.05
CA LYS A 62 18.45 -15.48 -15.32
C LYS A 62 17.79 -15.81 -16.66
N VAL A 63 16.68 -15.15 -16.99
CA VAL A 63 15.99 -15.31 -18.28
C VAL A 63 16.88 -14.81 -19.41
N GLY A 64 17.50 -13.65 -19.26
CA GLY A 64 18.42 -13.08 -20.24
C GLY A 64 19.57 -14.02 -20.58
N LYS A 65 20.21 -14.60 -19.56
CA LYS A 65 21.25 -15.63 -19.75
C LYS A 65 20.75 -16.85 -20.52
N LYS A 66 19.54 -17.34 -20.24
CA LYS A 66 18.94 -18.47 -20.98
C LYS A 66 18.67 -18.13 -22.45
N LEU A 67 18.38 -16.87 -22.74
CA LEU A 67 18.15 -16.37 -24.09
C LEU A 67 19.46 -16.01 -24.82
N GLY A 68 20.62 -16.23 -24.20
CA GLY A 68 21.93 -15.92 -24.80
C GLY A 68 22.35 -14.46 -24.69
N PHE A 69 21.62 -13.62 -23.93
CA PHE A 69 22.08 -12.26 -23.65
C PHE A 69 23.25 -12.29 -22.67
N SER A 70 24.35 -11.65 -23.05
CA SER A 70 25.47 -11.33 -22.19
C SER A 70 25.44 -9.85 -21.86
N VAL A 71 25.44 -9.52 -20.57
CA VAL A 71 25.66 -8.14 -20.11
C VAL A 71 27.13 -8.02 -19.71
N GLN A 72 27.79 -6.97 -20.20
CA GLN A 72 29.16 -6.66 -19.81
C GLN A 72 29.15 -5.93 -18.46
N GLY A 73 29.83 -6.51 -17.48
CA GLY A 73 29.92 -5.96 -16.13
C GLY A 73 29.55 -6.97 -15.06
N ASP A 74 29.98 -6.66 -13.83
CA ASP A 74 29.61 -7.46 -12.67
C ASP A 74 28.10 -7.38 -12.44
N LYS A 75 27.49 -8.53 -12.14
CA LYS A 75 26.05 -8.65 -11.95
C LYS A 75 25.56 -7.79 -10.79
N GLU A 76 26.29 -7.75 -9.68
CA GLU A 76 25.93 -6.94 -8.52
C GLU A 76 25.93 -5.45 -8.89
N ILE A 77 26.95 -4.99 -9.63
CA ILE A 77 27.07 -3.59 -10.06
C ILE A 77 25.90 -3.18 -10.97
N VAL A 78 25.57 -4.00 -11.97
CA VAL A 78 24.46 -3.71 -12.89
C VAL A 78 23.11 -3.68 -12.16
N ILE A 79 22.92 -4.57 -11.20
CA ILE A 79 21.69 -4.59 -10.39
C ILE A 79 21.61 -3.35 -9.50
N GLU A 80 22.72 -2.95 -8.87
CA GLU A 80 22.78 -1.76 -8.01
C GLU A 80 22.51 -0.47 -8.81
N GLU A 81 23.06 -0.38 -10.02
CA GLU A 81 22.80 0.71 -10.97
C GLU A 81 21.29 0.84 -11.28
N ILE A 82 20.62 -0.27 -11.60
CA ILE A 82 19.18 -0.30 -11.86
C ILE A 82 18.41 0.15 -10.62
N MET A 83 18.80 -0.31 -9.42
CA MET A 83 18.16 0.11 -8.18
C MET A 83 18.35 1.60 -7.88
N ARG A 84 19.50 2.18 -8.27
CA ARG A 84 19.76 3.62 -8.12
C ARG A 84 18.89 4.45 -9.05
N ILE A 85 18.79 4.06 -10.33
CA ILE A 85 17.99 4.76 -11.33
C ILE A 85 16.51 4.79 -10.93
N GLU A 86 15.96 3.64 -10.53
CA GLU A 86 14.56 3.51 -10.09
C GLU A 86 14.28 4.26 -8.78
N GLY A 87 15.29 4.47 -7.93
CA GLY A 87 15.17 5.23 -6.69
C GLY A 87 15.28 6.75 -6.85
N GLN A 88 15.58 7.24 -8.05
CA GLN A 88 15.72 8.67 -8.38
C GLN A 88 14.51 9.25 -9.14
N GLN A 89 13.50 8.44 -9.47
CA GLN A 89 12.21 8.86 -10.00
C GLN A 89 11.21 9.16 -8.88
#